data_AF-A0A224XZG7-F1
#
_entry.id   AF-A0A224XZG7-F1
#
_cell.length_a   1.000
_cell.length_b   1.000
_cell.length_c   1.000
_cell.angle_alpha   90.00
_cell.angle_beta   90.00
_cell.angle_gamma   90.00
#
_symmetry.space_group_name_H-M   'P 1'
#
loop_
_entity.id
_entity.type
_entity.pdbx_description
1 polymer ?
#
loop_
_entity_poly.entity_id
_entity_poly.type
_entity_poly.pdbx_seq_one_letter_code
_entity_poly.pdbx_strand_id
1 'polypeptide(L)'
;IPPADESLSASVIPQGHSILAEDEFGHVIGVCLNDQPPQQHPSIYTNTDDDTKFQELFLYMEERSGVMDLAPDALEVRIMAVDPGWRQKGVATGLLKTTEQTAKLSGFNWLKIYCTSHYSNKLMLKLGWKLLYSLSYEEYINNV
;
A
#
# COMPACT_ATOMS: atom_id res chain seq x y z
N ILE A 1 3.81 -18.26 9.27
CA ILE A 1 4.40 -16.90 9.40
C ILE A 1 5.78 -17.00 8.74
N PRO A 2 6.09 -16.17 7.74
CA PRO A 2 7.42 -16.18 7.13
C PRO A 2 8.49 -15.87 8.20
N PRO A 3 9.73 -16.34 8.02
CA PRO A 3 10.87 -15.84 8.76
C PRO A 3 10.91 -14.29 8.72
N ALA A 4 11.31 -13.65 9.82
CA ALA A 4 11.24 -12.19 9.94
C ALA A 4 12.07 -11.45 8.87
N ASP A 5 13.16 -12.05 8.44
CA ASP A 5 14.07 -11.64 7.36
C ASP A 5 13.47 -11.78 5.95
N GLU A 6 12.41 -12.56 5.78
CA GLU A 6 11.67 -12.72 4.51
C GLU A 6 10.35 -11.93 4.49
N SER A 7 10.05 -11.17 5.54
CA SER A 7 8.83 -10.36 5.63
C SER A 7 8.87 -9.14 4.71
N LEU A 8 7.69 -8.66 4.25
CA LEU A 8 7.59 -7.36 3.57
C LEU A 8 8.32 -6.25 4.34
N SER A 9 8.09 -6.16 5.65
CA SER A 9 8.73 -5.12 6.46
C SER A 9 10.26 -5.17 6.39
N ALA A 10 10.86 -6.36 6.40
CA ALA A 10 12.30 -6.52 6.28
C ALA A 10 12.82 -6.15 4.89
N SER A 11 12.02 -6.30 3.84
CA SER A 11 12.42 -5.93 2.47
C SER A 11 12.24 -4.43 2.18
N VAL A 12 11.20 -3.78 2.71
CA VAL A 12 10.84 -2.40 2.34
C VAL A 12 11.36 -1.33 3.29
N ILE A 13 11.56 -1.64 4.58
CA ILE A 13 12.10 -0.66 5.54
C ILE A 13 13.52 -0.23 5.16
N PRO A 14 14.46 -1.15 4.80
CA PRO A 14 15.82 -0.76 4.41
C PRO A 14 15.91 0.09 3.13
N GLN A 15 14.85 0.13 2.32
CA GLN A 15 14.80 0.99 1.12
C GLN A 15 14.73 2.47 1.47
N GLY A 16 14.36 2.82 2.70
CA GLY A 16 14.40 4.20 3.20
C GLY A 16 13.19 5.06 2.85
N HIS A 17 12.15 4.49 2.23
CA HIS A 17 10.95 5.25 1.81
C HIS A 17 9.73 5.04 2.72
N SER A 18 9.81 4.12 3.69
CA SER A 18 8.71 3.84 4.62
C SER A 18 8.61 4.89 5.71
N ILE A 19 7.39 5.29 6.06
CA ILE A 19 7.09 6.37 7.03
C ILE A 19 6.47 5.79 8.29
N LEU A 20 6.93 6.24 9.45
CA LEU A 20 6.30 5.98 10.74
C LEU A 20 5.76 7.28 11.33
N ALA A 21 4.69 7.15 12.12
CA ALA A 21 4.17 8.23 12.95
C ALA A 21 4.33 7.82 14.42
N GLU A 22 4.86 8.74 15.23
CA GLU A 22 5.05 8.57 16.66
C GLU A 22 4.19 9.58 17.45
N ASP A 23 3.79 9.19 18.65
CA ASP A 23 3.27 10.15 19.64
C ASP A 23 4.41 10.92 20.35
N GLU A 24 4.05 11.81 21.26
CA GLU A 24 5.00 12.63 22.03
C GLU A 24 5.93 11.82 22.94
N PHE A 25 5.62 10.54 23.18
CA PHE A 25 6.40 9.62 24.00
C PHE A 25 7.23 8.64 23.16
N GLY A 26 7.19 8.77 21.83
CA GLY A 26 7.92 7.88 20.90
C GLY A 26 7.22 6.54 20.65
N HIS A 27 5.94 6.39 21.00
CA HIS A 27 5.19 5.19 20.62
C HIS A 27 4.78 5.26 19.15
N VAL A 28 4.97 4.18 18.40
CA VAL A 28 4.51 4.08 17.02
C VAL A 28 2.97 4.01 16.99
N ILE A 29 2.34 5.01 16.38
CA ILE A 29 0.87 5.14 16.27
C ILE A 29 0.36 4.92 14.84
N GLY A 30 1.27 4.81 13.87
CA GLY A 30 0.93 4.48 12.51
C GLY A 30 2.16 4.24 11.63
N VAL A 31 1.97 3.49 10.56
CA VAL A 31 3.02 3.15 9.59
C VAL A 31 2.46 3.22 8.17
N CYS A 32 3.33 3.61 7.24
CA CYS A 32 3.13 3.55 5.80
C CYS A 32 4.34 2.85 5.18
N LEU A 33 4.20 1.59 4.83
CA LEU A 33 5.27 0.79 4.21
C LEU A 33 5.21 0.94 2.70
N ASN A 34 6.32 1.37 2.12
CA ASN A 34 6.41 1.78 0.73
C ASN A 34 7.49 0.96 0.00
N ASP A 35 7.16 0.44 -1.18
CA ASP A 35 8.00 -0.48 -1.96
C ASP A 35 8.41 0.13 -3.29
N GLN A 36 9.72 0.26 -3.49
CA GLN A 36 10.31 0.87 -4.69
C GLN A 36 10.38 -0.15 -5.85
N PRO A 37 10.28 0.32 -7.11
CA PRO A 37 10.52 -0.51 -8.27
C PRO A 37 11.99 -1.00 -8.36
N PRO A 38 12.25 -2.19 -8.92
CA PRO A 38 11.26 -3.17 -9.35
C PRO A 38 10.59 -3.84 -8.14
N GLN A 39 9.26 -3.83 -8.12
CA GLN A 39 8.49 -4.51 -7.09
C GLN A 39 8.60 -6.02 -7.31
N GLN A 40 9.44 -6.69 -6.54
CA GLN A 40 9.74 -8.10 -6.77
C GLN A 40 8.77 -9.06 -6.08
N HIS A 41 7.97 -8.60 -5.12
CA HIS A 41 7.20 -9.53 -4.30
C HIS A 41 5.83 -9.03 -3.84
N PRO A 42 4.83 -9.92 -3.84
CA PRO A 42 3.66 -9.84 -2.96
C PRO A 42 3.99 -10.30 -1.52
N SER A 43 5.21 -10.10 -1.00
CA SER A 43 5.76 -10.72 0.24
C SER A 43 5.02 -10.43 1.55
N ILE A 44 3.89 -9.73 1.49
CA ILE A 44 2.90 -9.71 2.58
C ILE A 44 2.07 -11.00 2.66
N TYR A 45 2.03 -11.79 1.59
CA TYR A 45 1.22 -12.98 1.43
C TYR A 45 2.09 -14.23 1.57
N THR A 46 1.71 -15.14 2.47
CA THR A 46 2.31 -16.46 2.57
C THR A 46 1.85 -17.36 1.42
N ASN A 47 2.30 -18.62 1.36
CA ASN A 47 1.80 -19.60 0.39
C ASN A 47 0.58 -20.36 0.93
N THR A 48 -0.24 -19.72 1.78
CA THR A 48 -1.54 -20.30 2.16
C THR A 48 -2.54 -20.09 1.02
N ASP A 49 -3.58 -20.91 0.99
CA ASP A 49 -4.62 -20.82 -0.04
C ASP A 49 -5.28 -19.44 -0.07
N ASP A 50 -5.53 -18.83 1.10
CA ASP A 50 -6.15 -17.51 1.17
C ASP A 50 -5.22 -16.41 0.66
N ASP A 51 -3.94 -16.49 0.99
CA ASP A 51 -2.93 -15.55 0.51
C ASP A 51 -2.70 -15.68 -1.01
N THR A 52 -2.79 -16.90 -1.56
CA THR A 52 -2.72 -17.13 -3.01
C THR A 52 -3.87 -16.45 -3.74
N LYS A 53 -5.10 -16.55 -3.21
CA LYS A 53 -6.27 -15.84 -3.79
C LYS A 53 -6.07 -14.31 -3.79
N PHE A 54 -5.47 -13.76 -2.74
CA PHE A 54 -5.17 -12.33 -2.69
C PHE A 54 -4.11 -11.95 -3.73
N GLN A 55 -3.05 -12.75 -3.88
CA GLN A 55 -2.04 -12.53 -4.92
C GLN A 55 -2.66 -12.49 -6.32
N GLU A 56 -3.52 -13.47 -6.64
CA GLU A 56 -4.24 -13.53 -7.91
C GLU A 56 -5.14 -12.29 -8.12
N LEU A 57 -5.85 -11.84 -7.08
CA LEU A 57 -6.67 -10.63 -7.14
C LEU A 57 -5.82 -9.38 -7.46
N PHE A 58 -4.66 -9.19 -6.83
CA PHE A 58 -3.81 -8.03 -7.13
C PHE A 58 -3.24 -8.09 -8.55
N LEU A 59 -2.79 -9.27 -9.00
CA LEU A 59 -2.33 -9.46 -10.37
C LEU A 59 -3.44 -9.12 -11.37
N TYR A 60 -4.65 -9.62 -11.12
CA TYR A 60 -5.83 -9.34 -11.93
C TYR A 60 -6.14 -7.83 -12.02
N MET A 61 -6.04 -7.11 -10.89
CA MET A 61 -6.22 -5.67 -10.84
C MET A 61 -5.10 -4.91 -11.55
N GLU A 62 -3.84 -5.32 -11.37
CA GLU A 62 -2.67 -4.67 -11.99
C GLU A 62 -2.76 -4.75 -13.52
N GLU A 63 -3.04 -5.95 -14.06
CA GLU A 63 -3.22 -6.19 -15.50
C GLU A 63 -4.32 -5.33 -16.12
N ARG A 64 -5.43 -5.10 -15.42
CA ARG A 64 -6.61 -4.40 -15.95
C ARG A 64 -6.60 -2.90 -15.73
N SER A 65 -5.82 -2.43 -14.76
CA SER A 65 -5.79 -1.01 -14.40
C SER A 65 -5.01 -0.13 -15.37
N GLY A 66 -4.15 -0.72 -16.21
CA GLY A 66 -3.20 0.03 -17.04
C GLY A 66 -2.15 0.79 -16.22
N VAL A 67 -2.01 0.50 -14.92
CA VAL A 67 -1.09 1.20 -14.03
C VAL A 67 0.37 0.98 -14.44
N MET A 68 0.70 -0.19 -14.99
CA MET A 68 2.05 -0.51 -15.43
C MET A 68 2.49 0.33 -16.65
N ASP A 69 1.55 0.74 -17.50
CA ASP A 69 1.84 1.65 -18.61
C ASP A 69 1.88 3.12 -18.17
N LEU A 70 0.96 3.51 -17.28
CA LEU A 70 0.84 4.90 -16.81
C LEU A 70 1.95 5.29 -15.83
N ALA A 71 2.31 4.37 -14.94
CA ALA A 71 3.14 4.62 -13.77
C ALA A 71 4.12 3.44 -13.49
N PRO A 72 4.97 3.06 -14.47
CA PRO A 72 5.89 1.93 -14.36
C PRO A 72 6.95 2.08 -13.25
N ASP A 73 7.24 3.31 -12.85
CA ASP A 73 8.24 3.70 -11.84
C ASP A 73 7.60 4.16 -10.52
N ALA A 74 6.31 3.86 -10.29
CA ALA A 74 5.63 4.29 -9.09
C ALA A 74 6.21 3.65 -7.82
N LEU A 75 6.38 4.47 -6.77
CA LEU A 75 6.54 3.95 -5.41
C LEU A 75 5.16 3.44 -4.93
N GLU A 76 5.11 2.18 -4.50
CA GLU A 76 3.86 1.54 -4.09
C GLU A 76 3.64 1.63 -2.59
N VAL A 77 2.48 2.11 -2.16
CA VAL A 77 2.03 2.01 -0.77
C VAL A 77 1.48 0.61 -0.54
N ARG A 78 2.25 -0.25 0.13
CA ARG A 78 1.89 -1.66 0.39
C ARG A 78 1.01 -1.81 1.62
N ILE A 79 1.37 -1.13 2.71
CA ILE A 79 0.63 -1.18 3.97
C ILE A 79 0.47 0.23 4.50
N MET A 80 -0.75 0.59 4.89
CA MET A 80 -1.02 1.77 5.69
C MET A 80 -1.87 1.36 6.88
N ALA A 81 -1.30 1.49 8.08
CA ALA A 81 -1.94 1.09 9.32
C ALA A 81 -1.87 2.22 10.35
N VAL A 82 -2.93 2.36 11.14
CA VAL A 82 -3.04 3.35 12.22
C VAL A 82 -3.60 2.66 13.44
N ASP A 83 -2.96 2.91 14.57
CA ASP A 83 -3.40 2.46 15.89
C ASP A 83 -4.87 2.85 16.13
N PRO A 84 -5.74 1.94 16.63
CA PRO A 84 -7.15 2.24 16.85
C PRO A 84 -7.44 3.49 17.69
N GLY A 85 -6.64 3.78 18.72
CA GLY A 85 -6.78 4.96 19.58
C GLY A 85 -6.42 6.29 18.88
N TRP A 86 -5.76 6.20 17.72
CA TRP A 86 -5.32 7.34 16.92
C TRP A 86 -6.09 7.50 15.60
N ARG A 87 -7.08 6.65 15.34
CA ARG A 87 -7.97 6.79 14.18
C ARG A 87 -8.79 8.07 14.25
N GLN A 88 -9.20 8.57 13.08
CA GLN A 88 -9.97 9.81 12.91
C GLN A 88 -9.25 11.10 13.37
N LYS A 89 -7.98 11.03 13.77
CA LYS A 89 -7.15 12.19 14.13
C LYS A 89 -6.25 12.68 12.99
N GLY A 90 -6.48 12.20 11.77
CA GLY A 90 -5.71 12.60 10.59
C GLY A 90 -4.37 11.87 10.38
N VAL A 91 -4.03 10.88 11.21
CA VAL A 91 -2.74 10.15 11.12
C VAL A 91 -2.51 9.54 9.73
N ALA A 92 -3.50 8.82 9.17
CA ALA A 92 -3.38 8.24 7.83
C ALA A 92 -3.16 9.29 6.72
N THR A 93 -3.83 10.45 6.83
CA THR A 93 -3.61 11.58 5.91
C THR A 93 -2.21 12.16 6.07
N GLY A 94 -1.72 12.27 7.30
CA GLY A 94 -0.34 12.70 7.58
C GLY A 94 0.68 11.75 6.95
N LEU A 95 0.55 10.45 7.21
CA LEU A 95 1.41 9.41 6.64
C LEU A 95 1.48 9.49 5.10
N LEU A 96 0.34 9.62 4.42
CA LEU A 96 0.29 9.74 2.96
C LEU A 96 0.93 11.03 2.44
N LYS A 97 0.67 12.17 3.08
CA LYS A 97 1.29 13.44 2.68
C LYS A 97 2.80 13.41 2.84
N THR A 98 3.29 12.84 3.94
CA THR A 98 4.72 12.64 4.16
C THR A 98 5.30 11.66 3.15
N THR A 99 4.57 10.60 2.81
CA THR A 99 4.97 9.66 1.75
C THR A 99 5.07 10.35 0.40
N GLU A 100 4.09 11.19 0.01
CA GLU A 100 4.12 11.96 -1.23
C GLU A 100 5.31 12.93 -1.30
N GLN A 101 5.61 13.62 -0.19
CA GLN A 101 6.78 14.50 -0.11
C GLN A 101 8.09 13.71 -0.23
N THR A 102 8.20 12.60 0.51
CA THR A 102 9.38 11.73 0.47
C THR A 102 9.59 11.16 -0.93
N ALA A 103 8.52 10.68 -1.57
CA ALA A 103 8.58 10.13 -2.92
C ALA A 103 9.07 11.17 -3.94
N LYS A 104 8.55 12.40 -3.87
CA LYS A 104 9.00 13.52 -4.71
C LYS A 104 10.48 13.85 -4.51
N LEU A 105 10.94 13.90 -3.26
CA LEU A 105 12.35 14.16 -2.93
C LEU A 105 13.27 13.02 -3.39
N SER A 106 12.78 11.78 -3.36
CA SER A 106 13.49 10.59 -3.85
C SER A 106 13.42 10.42 -5.38
N GLY A 107 12.74 11.32 -6.10
CA GLY A 107 12.69 11.31 -7.57
C GLY A 107 11.61 10.43 -8.19
N PHE A 108 10.65 9.93 -7.41
CA PHE A 108 9.51 9.19 -7.96
C PHE A 108 8.47 10.12 -8.57
N ASN A 109 8.01 9.78 -9.78
CA ASN A 109 6.98 10.55 -10.50
C ASN A 109 5.56 10.19 -10.05
N TRP A 110 5.38 8.97 -9.55
CA TRP A 110 4.07 8.41 -9.23
C TRP A 110 4.07 7.71 -7.88
N LEU A 111 2.89 7.75 -7.25
CA LEU A 111 2.51 6.83 -6.19
C LEU A 111 1.39 5.93 -6.70
N LYS A 112 1.45 4.64 -6.37
CA LYS A 112 0.34 3.70 -6.58
C LYS A 112 -0.07 3.05 -5.26
N ILE A 113 -1.36 2.70 -5.15
CA ILE A 113 -1.93 2.03 -3.99
C ILE A 113 -3.10 1.15 -4.42
N TYR A 114 -3.14 -0.07 -3.90
CA TYR A 114 -4.29 -0.96 -4.06
C TYR A 114 -5.10 -0.96 -2.76
N CYS A 115 -6.36 -0.52 -2.85
CA CYS A 115 -7.23 -0.39 -1.67
C CYS A 115 -8.18 -1.57 -1.55
N THR A 116 -7.90 -2.50 -0.63
CA THR A 116 -8.77 -3.65 -0.32
C THR A 116 -9.76 -3.39 0.82
N SER A 117 -9.65 -2.24 1.50
CA SER A 117 -10.53 -1.84 2.60
C SER A 117 -11.42 -0.65 2.21
N HIS A 118 -12.63 -0.61 2.77
CA HIS A 118 -13.54 0.54 2.60
C HIS A 118 -12.89 1.86 3.07
N TYR A 119 -12.12 1.83 4.15
CA TYR A 119 -11.52 3.02 4.75
C TYR A 119 -10.42 3.63 3.88
N SER A 120 -9.52 2.80 3.35
CA SER A 120 -8.44 3.27 2.46
C SER A 120 -9.01 3.82 1.16
N ASN A 121 -9.99 3.13 0.55
CA ASN A 121 -10.67 3.62 -0.65
C ASN A 121 -11.33 5.00 -0.41
N LYS A 122 -12.13 5.11 0.67
CA LYS A 122 -12.78 6.38 1.04
C LYS A 122 -11.77 7.51 1.27
N LEU A 123 -10.61 7.20 1.85
CA LEU A 123 -9.54 8.17 2.05
C LEU A 123 -8.92 8.62 0.72
N MET A 124 -8.61 7.69 -0.20
CA MET A 124 -8.03 8.03 -1.52
C MET A 124 -8.97 8.95 -2.31
N LEU A 125 -10.27 8.62 -2.34
CA LEU A 125 -11.29 9.46 -2.99
C LEU A 125 -11.37 10.85 -2.35
N LYS A 126 -11.37 10.93 -1.01
CA LYS A 126 -11.38 12.21 -0.28
C LYS A 126 -10.15 13.06 -0.59
N LEU A 127 -8.99 12.43 -0.82
CA LEU A 127 -7.74 13.10 -1.12
C LEU A 127 -7.55 13.39 -2.62
N GLY A 128 -8.52 13.06 -3.48
CA GLY A 128 -8.47 13.37 -4.91
C GLY A 128 -7.54 12.48 -5.72
N TRP A 129 -7.25 11.27 -5.24
CA TRP A 129 -6.47 10.29 -6.01
C TRP A 129 -7.23 9.87 -7.28
N LYS A 130 -6.49 9.68 -8.37
CA LYS A 130 -7.05 9.18 -9.63
C LYS A 130 -7.35 7.68 -9.49
N LEU A 131 -8.63 7.31 -9.57
CA LEU A 131 -9.04 5.92 -9.65
C LEU A 131 -8.73 5.38 -11.05
N LEU A 132 -7.90 4.34 -11.15
CA LEU A 132 -7.60 3.67 -12.42
C LEU A 132 -8.51 2.46 -12.66
N TYR A 133 -8.80 1.71 -11.61
CA TYR A 133 -9.61 0.50 -11.67
C TYR A 133 -10.31 0.23 -10.35
N SER A 134 -11.50 -0.35 -10.41
CA SER A 134 -12.26 -0.83 -9.26
C SER A 134 -12.94 -2.13 -9.60
N LEU A 135 -12.94 -3.05 -8.65
CA LEU A 135 -13.56 -4.36 -8.77
C LEU A 135 -14.18 -4.72 -7.42
N SER A 136 -15.43 -5.17 -7.42
CA SER A 136 -16.01 -5.74 -6.22
C SER A 136 -15.58 -7.20 -6.03
N TYR A 137 -15.50 -7.65 -4.78
CA TYR A 137 -15.21 -9.06 -4.50
C TYR A 137 -16.24 -10.02 -5.11
N GLU A 138 -17.51 -9.61 -5.17
CA GLU A 138 -18.57 -10.38 -5.80
C GLU A 138 -18.35 -10.54 -7.31
N GLU A 139 -18.00 -9.46 -8.01
CA GLU A 139 -17.67 -9.53 -9.44
C GLU A 139 -16.45 -10.40 -9.70
N TYR A 140 -15.43 -10.34 -8.84
CA TYR A 140 -14.23 -11.16 -8.96
C TYR A 140 -14.57 -12.65 -8.82
N ILE A 141 -15.27 -13.04 -7.75
CA ILE A 141 -15.59 -14.45 -7.47
C ILE A 141 -16.54 -15.05 -8.52
N ASN A 142 -17.45 -14.25 -9.09
CA ASN A 142 -18.48 -14.76 -10.00
C ASN A 142 -18.07 -14.76 -11.48
N ASN A 143 -17.06 -13.99 -11.88
CA ASN A 143 -16.73 -13.76 -13.30
C ASN A 143 -15.26 -13.98 -13.67
N VAL A 144 -14.43 -14.41 -12.73
CA VAL A 144 -13.01 -14.72 -12.91
C VAL A 144 -12.78 -16.15 -12.42
#